data_AF-A0A1Y4MFB7-F1
#
_entry.id   AF-A0A1Y4MFB7-F1
#
_cell.length_a   1.000
_cell.length_b   1.000
_cell.length_c   1.000
_cell.angle_alpha   90.00
_cell.angle_beta   90.00
_cell.angle_gamma   90.00
#
_symmetry.space_group_name_H-M   'P 1'
#
loop_
_entity.id
_entity.type
_entity.pdbx_description
1 polymer ?
#
loop_
_entity_poly.entity_id
_entity_poly.type
_entity_poly.pdbx_seq_one_letter_code
_entity_poly.pdbx_strand_id
1 'polypeptide(L)'
;MKCMKCHNTLHSETGEFSMTINGKSIKVINAPVLHCKNCNSVIISDKVKEKAKEFSKVYLYPDNTLDYAECEAGTIMSVMNLLL
;
A
#
# COMPACT_ATOMS: atom_id res chain seq x y z
N MET A 1 9.75 6.63 -13.32
CA MET A 1 10.86 5.85 -12.73
C MET A 1 11.17 4.66 -13.63
N LYS A 2 12.41 4.17 -13.69
CA LYS A 2 12.77 2.98 -14.49
C LYS A 2 12.88 1.73 -13.60
N CYS A 3 12.51 0.58 -14.12
CA CYS A 3 12.65 -0.71 -13.46
C CYS A 3 14.14 -1.06 -13.35
N MET A 4 14.62 -1.42 -12.15
CA MET A 4 16.02 -1.78 -11.95
C MET A 4 16.42 -3.10 -12.62
N LYS A 5 15.46 -3.99 -12.91
CA LYS A 5 15.74 -5.30 -13.51
C LYS A 5 15.89 -5.26 -15.03
N CYS A 6 15.05 -4.50 -15.72
CA CYS A 6 15.02 -4.47 -17.19
C CYS A 6 15.09 -3.07 -17.79
N HIS A 7 15.32 -2.04 -16.97
CA HIS A 7 15.49 -0.63 -17.35
C HIS A 7 14.32 0.01 -18.13
N ASN A 8 13.20 -0.70 -18.30
CA ASN A 8 11.95 -0.21 -18.88
C ASN A 8 11.15 0.66 -17.89
N THR A 9 10.13 1.33 -18.40
CA THR A 9 9.25 2.21 -17.62
C THR A 9 8.47 1.45 -16.55
N LEU A 10 8.34 2.06 -15.37
CA LEU A 10 7.41 1.66 -14.32
C LEU A 10 6.12 2.46 -14.45
N HIS A 11 4.98 1.78 -14.37
CA HIS A 11 3.66 2.37 -14.39
C HIS A 11 3.06 2.36 -12.99
N SER A 12 2.45 3.47 -12.59
CA SER A 12 1.69 3.53 -11.34
C SER A 12 0.33 2.88 -11.57
N GLU A 13 -0.06 1.99 -10.69
CA GLU A 13 -1.38 1.35 -10.68
C GLU A 13 -1.80 1.00 -9.26
N THR A 14 -3.07 0.63 -9.10
CA THR A 14 -3.59 0.06 -7.86
C THR A 14 -3.37 -1.44 -7.88
N GLY A 15 -2.81 -1.99 -6.81
CA GLY A 15 -2.52 -3.42 -6.70
C GLY A 15 -2.59 -3.93 -5.27
N GLU A 16 -2.16 -5.17 -5.10
CA GLU A 16 -2.08 -5.84 -3.81
C GLU A 16 -0.67 -6.38 -3.54
N PHE A 17 -0.31 -6.45 -2.26
CA PHE A 17 0.93 -7.08 -1.82
C PHE A 17 0.77 -7.61 -0.39
N SER A 18 1.60 -8.60 -0.03
CA SER A 18 1.67 -9.10 1.34
C SER A 18 2.91 -8.57 2.04
N MET A 19 2.79 -8.26 3.34
CA MET A 19 3.92 -7.92 4.19
C MET A 19 3.80 -8.55 5.56
N THR A 20 4.94 -8.79 6.21
CA THR A 20 4.95 -9.29 7.59
C THR A 20 5.07 -8.12 8.55
N ILE A 21 4.13 -8.01 9.49
CA ILE A 21 4.13 -7.02 10.57
C ILE A 21 3.96 -7.78 11.89
N ASN A 22 4.94 -7.63 12.80
CA ASN A 22 4.93 -8.29 14.11
C ASN A 22 4.67 -9.81 14.03
N GLY A 23 5.28 -10.49 13.04
CA GLY A 23 5.13 -11.94 12.83
C GLY A 23 3.82 -12.37 12.15
N LYS A 24 2.89 -11.44 11.87
CA LYS A 24 1.66 -11.72 11.12
C LYS A 24 1.82 -11.36 9.65
N SER A 25 1.34 -12.23 8.77
CA SER A 25 1.21 -11.91 7.34
C SER A 25 -0.05 -11.06 7.15
N ILE A 26 0.12 -9.88 6.58
CA ILE A 26 -0.96 -8.93 6.28
C ILE A 26 -1.05 -8.80 4.76
N LYS A 27 -2.27 -8.97 4.24
CA LYS A 27 -2.60 -8.71 2.83
C LYS A 27 -3.04 -7.25 2.70
N VAL A 28 -2.28 -6.46 1.95
CA VAL A 28 -2.64 -5.08 1.65
C VAL A 28 -3.27 -5.05 0.26
N ILE A 29 -4.50 -4.56 0.16
CA ILE A 29 -5.24 -4.39 -1.10
C ILE A 29 -5.43 -2.92 -1.42
N ASN A 30 -5.78 -2.63 -2.67
CA ASN A 30 -6.06 -1.27 -3.15
C ASN A 30 -4.92 -0.27 -2.88
N ALA A 31 -3.66 -0.74 -2.90
CA ALA A 31 -2.50 0.08 -2.63
C ALA A 31 -1.84 0.60 -3.90
N PRO A 32 -1.23 1.80 -3.87
CA PRO A 32 -0.44 2.28 -4.99
C PRO A 32 0.85 1.45 -5.14
N VAL A 33 1.03 0.87 -6.33
CA VAL A 33 2.20 0.07 -6.70
C VAL A 33 2.81 0.57 -8.00
N LEU A 34 4.10 0.28 -8.20
CA LEU A 34 4.79 0.50 -9.45
C LEU A 34 5.01 -0.83 -10.17
N HIS A 35 4.38 -1.01 -11.33
CA HIS A 35 4.47 -2.22 -12.11
C HIS A 35 5.29 -2.01 -13.39
N CYS A 36 6.29 -2.86 -13.60
CA CYS A 36 6.99 -2.95 -14.86
C CYS A 36 6.35 -4.04 -15.73
N LYS A 37 5.51 -3.65 -16.69
CA LYS A 37 4.80 -4.58 -17.60
C LYS A 37 5.71 -5.42 -18.52
N ASN A 38 6.97 -5.01 -18.68
CA ASN A 38 7.94 -5.75 -19.49
C ASN A 38 8.48 -7.01 -18.76
N CYS A 39 8.66 -6.95 -17.43
CA CYS A 39 9.25 -8.05 -16.65
C CYS A 39 8.40 -8.47 -15.45
N ASN A 40 7.15 -8.00 -15.41
CA ASN A 40 6.16 -8.22 -14.35
C ASN A 40 6.66 -7.96 -12.93
N SER A 41 7.66 -7.09 -12.77
CA SER A 41 8.15 -6.71 -11.45
C SER A 41 7.25 -5.65 -10.84
N VAL A 42 6.77 -5.92 -9.63
CA VAL A 42 6.00 -5.00 -8.80
C VAL A 42 6.93 -4.42 -7.74
N ILE A 43 6.90 -3.10 -7.60
CA ILE A 43 7.71 -2.34 -6.64
C ILE A 43 6.76 -1.53 -5.76
N ILE A 44 6.92 -1.68 -4.46
CA ILE A 44 6.12 -0.99 -3.45
C ILE A 44 7.05 -0.01 -2.76
N SER A 45 6.69 1.28 -2.78
CA SER A 45 7.49 2.32 -2.12
C SER A 45 7.52 2.12 -0.62
N ASP A 46 8.62 2.50 0.03
CA ASP A 46 8.75 2.34 1.48
C ASP A 46 7.75 3.21 2.24
N LYS A 47 7.40 4.39 1.71
CA LYS A 47 6.31 5.24 2.24
C LYS A 47 4.97 4.49 2.32
N VAL A 48 4.63 3.71 1.30
CA VAL A 48 3.39 2.91 1.26
C VAL A 48 3.45 1.79 2.31
N LYS A 49 4.60 1.12 2.46
CA LYS A 49 4.79 0.09 3.48
C LYS A 49 4.72 0.67 4.90
N GLU A 50 5.31 1.84 5.14
CA GLU A 50 5.26 2.53 6.43
C GLU A 50 3.85 2.96 6.79
N LYS A 51 3.12 3.56 5.84
CA LYS A 51 1.70 3.88 6.05
C LYS A 51 0.87 2.63 6.30
N ALA A 52 1.06 1.55 5.54
CA ALA A 52 0.37 0.29 5.76
C ALA A 52 0.65 -0.28 7.17
N LYS A 53 1.88 -0.14 7.69
CA LYS A 53 2.19 -0.50 9.09
C LYS A 53 1.37 0.33 10.08
N GLU A 54 1.29 1.65 9.90
CA GLU A 54 0.51 2.51 10.79
C GLU A 54 -0.99 2.20 10.70
N PHE A 55 -1.53 2.05 9.48
CA PHE A 55 -2.92 1.70 9.27
C PHE A 55 -3.28 0.33 9.84
N SER A 56 -2.38 -0.66 9.78
CA SER A 56 -2.62 -1.99 10.34
C SER A 56 -2.83 -2.01 11.86
N LYS A 57 -2.42 -0.95 12.57
CA LYS A 57 -2.66 -0.84 14.01
C LYS A 57 -4.10 -0.45 14.34
N VAL A 58 -4.82 0.12 13.38
CA VAL A 58 -6.14 0.75 13.61
C VAL A 58 -7.23 0.13 12.73
N TYR A 59 -6.93 -0.18 11.47
CA TYR A 59 -7.90 -0.51 10.42
C TYR A 59 -7.75 -1.93 9.88
N LEU A 60 -6.98 -2.81 10.55
CA LEU A 60 -6.79 -4.17 10.09
C LEU A 60 -8.06 -5.00 10.29
N TYR A 61 -8.56 -5.60 9.20
CA TYR A 61 -9.71 -6.50 9.29
C TYR A 61 -9.35 -7.83 9.97
N PRO A 62 -10.35 -8.57 10.51
CA PRO A 62 -10.11 -9.82 11.23
C PRO A 62 -9.38 -10.91 10.44
N ASP A 63 -9.45 -10.88 9.10
CA ASP A 63 -8.78 -11.81 8.18
C ASP A 63 -7.33 -11.41 7.86
N ASN A 64 -6.79 -10.38 8.53
CA ASN A 64 -5.49 -9.75 8.26
C ASN A 64 -5.42 -9.03 6.89
N THR A 65 -6.56 -8.59 6.36
CA THR A 65 -6.62 -7.73 5.18
C THR A 65 -6.61 -6.24 5.60
N LEU A 66 -5.91 -5.42 4.84
CA LEU A 66 -5.88 -3.97 4.97
C LEU A 66 -6.24 -3.32 3.64
N ASP A 67 -7.36 -2.60 3.57
CA ASP A 67 -7.70 -1.76 2.42
C ASP A 67 -6.99 -0.41 2.53
N TYR A 68 -5.95 -0.22 1.72
CA TYR A 68 -5.10 0.98 1.79
C TYR A 68 -5.86 2.25 1.38
N ALA A 69 -6.73 2.17 0.37
CA ALA A 69 -7.47 3.32 -0.13
C ALA A 69 -8.53 3.79 0.86
N GLU A 70 -9.22 2.85 1.51
CA GLU A 70 -10.17 3.15 2.60
C GLU A 70 -9.46 3.83 3.77
N CYS A 71 -8.28 3.35 4.16
CA CYS A 71 -7.50 3.94 5.24
C CYS A 71 -7.07 5.40 4.93
N GLU A 72 -6.65 5.69 3.69
CA GLU A 72 -6.32 7.07 3.30
C GLU A 72 -7.55 7.98 3.30
N ALA A 73 -8.70 7.49 2.83
CA ALA A 73 -9.96 8.24 2.87
C ALA A 73 -10.42 8.53 4.31
N GLY A 74 -10.39 7.52 5.20
CA GLY A 74 -10.74 7.66 6.61
C GLY A 74 -9.82 8.64 7.36
N THR A 75 -8.52 8.62 7.05
CA THR A 75 -7.55 9.57 7.63
C THR A 75 -7.84 11.01 7.22
N ILE A 76 -8.20 11.25 5.95
CA ILE A 76 -8.55 12.59 5.46
C ILE A 76 -9.81 13.11 6.16
N MET A 77 -10.85 12.30 6.30
CA MET A 77 -12.07 12.70 7.01
C MET A 77 -11.82 13.01 8.49
N SER A 78 -10.99 12.19 9.17
CA SER A 78 -10.65 12.43 10.58
C SER A 78 -9.90 13.74 10.77
N VAL A 79 -9.02 14.13 9.85
CA VAL A 79 -8.29 15.42 9.92
C VAL A 79 -9.22 16.59 9.62
N MET A 80 -10.14 16.47 8.64
CA MET A 80 -11.11 17.52 8.35
C MET A 80 -12.04 17.81 9.54
N ASN A 81 -12.48 16.78 10.28
CA ASN A 81 -13.31 16.95 11.48
C ASN A 81 -12.58 17.58 12.67
N LEU A 82 -11.24 17.55 12.72
CA LEU A 82 -10.46 18.20 13.78
C LEU A 82 -10.14 19.67 13.48
N LEU A 83 -10.35 20.12 12.24
CA LEU A 83 -10.04 21.47 11.76
C LEU A 83 -11.30 22.33 11.53
N LEU A 84 -12.49 21.79 11.79
CA LEU A 84 -13.79 22.47 11.75
C LEU A 84 -14.25 22.82 13.18
#